data_AF-A0A0S4UZ93-F1
#
_entry.id   AF-A0A0S4UZ93-F1
#
_cell.length_a   1.000
_cell.length_b   1.000
_cell.length_c   1.000
_cell.angle_alpha   90.00
_cell.angle_beta   90.00
_cell.angle_gamma   90.00
#
_symmetry.space_group_name_H-M   'P 1'
#
loop_
_entity.id
_entity.type
_entity.pdbx_description
1 polymer ?
#
loop_
_entity_poly.entity_id
_entity_poly.type
_entity_poly.pdbx_seq_one_letter_code
_entity_poly.pdbx_strand_id
1 'polypeptide(L)'
;MTRAMKLVLAVLAVAIGLDLVLAYFWIDRSITVTYMKASEESSSQLTQSLERLLEQEWKGLSEVQLVEKLHRAAERDIDGAKRTIEKDGDVINFDGVCFKLVSGHVGRVGDCYSS
;
A
#
# COMPACT_ATOMS: atom_id res chain seq x y z
N MET A 1 -38.98 -42.67 20.56
CA MET A 1 -37.64 -42.02 20.60
C MET A 1 -37.09 -42.11 22.02
N THR A 2 -35.98 -42.81 22.23
CA THR A 2 -35.35 -42.95 23.56
C THR A 2 -34.69 -41.63 23.98
N ARG A 3 -34.53 -41.38 25.28
CA ARG A 3 -33.86 -40.17 25.80
C ARG A 3 -32.45 -39.99 25.22
N ALA A 4 -31.72 -41.09 25.06
CA ALA A 4 -30.40 -41.11 24.42
C ALA A 4 -30.44 -40.59 22.98
N MET A 5 -31.45 -41.01 22.19
CA MET A 5 -31.60 -40.56 20.80
C MET A 5 -31.91 -39.07 20.68
N LYS A 6 -32.64 -38.49 21.63
CA LYS A 6 -32.90 -37.04 21.69
C LYS A 6 -31.64 -36.25 22.05
N LEU A 7 -30.82 -36.76 22.97
CA LEU A 7 -29.54 -36.16 23.34
C LEU A 7 -28.56 -36.16 22.17
N VAL A 8 -28.44 -37.28 21.45
CA VAL A 8 -27.59 -37.37 20.25
C VAL A 8 -28.03 -36.37 19.19
N LEU A 9 -29.35 -36.25 18.94
CA LEU A 9 -29.87 -35.27 17.97
C LEU A 9 -29.56 -33.82 18.38
N ALA A 10 -29.71 -33.49 19.67
CA ALA A 10 -29.44 -32.16 20.18
C ALA A 10 -27.95 -31.79 20.06
N VAL A 11 -27.05 -32.71 20.41
CA VAL A 11 -25.61 -32.52 20.26
C VAL A 11 -25.23 -32.33 18.80
N LEU A 12 -25.80 -33.15 17.89
CA LEU A 12 -25.55 -33.03 16.46
C LEU A 12 -26.03 -31.68 15.90
N ALA A 13 -27.21 -31.22 16.32
CA ALA A 13 -27.74 -29.93 15.89
C ALA A 13 -26.86 -28.77 16.36
N VAL A 14 -26.35 -28.82 17.60
CA VAL A 14 -25.43 -27.80 18.13
C VAL A 14 -24.09 -27.83 17.40
N ALA A 15 -23.54 -29.03 17.14
CA ALA A 15 -22.30 -29.19 16.40
C ALA A 15 -22.40 -28.59 14.98
N ILE A 16 -23.45 -28.94 14.23
CA ILE A 16 -23.71 -28.39 12.91
C ILE A 16 -23.88 -26.86 12.96
N GLY A 17 -24.62 -26.36 13.95
CA GLY A 17 -24.79 -24.91 14.14
C GLY A 17 -23.47 -24.19 14.39
N LEU A 18 -22.59 -24.77 15.21
CA LEU A 18 -21.28 -24.21 15.50
C LEU A 18 -20.36 -24.25 14.27
N ASP A 19 -20.37 -25.35 13.51
CA ASP A 19 -19.59 -25.49 12.29
C ASP A 19 -19.99 -24.44 11.24
N LEU A 20 -21.30 -24.17 11.08
CA LEU A 20 -21.80 -23.13 10.19
C LEU A 20 -21.34 -21.73 10.62
N VAL A 21 -21.36 -21.43 11.92
CA VAL A 21 -20.89 -20.14 12.46
C VAL A 21 -19.39 -19.99 12.23
N LEU A 22 -18.60 -21.02 12.51
CA LEU A 22 -17.16 -21.01 12.29
C LEU A 22 -16.81 -20.86 10.81
N ALA A 23 -17.53 -21.56 9.92
CA ALA A 23 -17.37 -21.42 8.48
C ALA A 23 -17.69 -20.00 8.01
N TYR A 24 -18.76 -19.38 8.53
CA TYR A 24 -19.11 -17.99 8.22
C TYR A 24 -18.00 -17.02 8.64
N PHE A 25 -17.48 -17.13 9.88
CA PHE A 25 -16.38 -16.30 10.36
C PHE A 25 -15.09 -16.49 9.55
N TRP A 26 -14.80 -17.72 9.12
CA TRP A 26 -13.66 -18.01 8.26
C TRP A 26 -13.78 -17.36 6.89
N ILE A 27 -14.96 -17.46 6.27
CA ILE A 27 -15.24 -16.85 4.97
C ILE A 27 -15.14 -15.34 5.07
N ASP A 28 -15.82 -14.71 6.02
CA ASP A 28 -15.79 -13.26 6.23
C ASP A 28 -14.36 -12.75 6.41
N ARG A 29 -13.59 -13.38 7.31
CA ARG A 29 -12.17 -13.04 7.51
C ARG A 29 -11.34 -13.21 6.24
N SER A 30 -11.54 -14.30 5.50
CA SER A 30 -10.79 -14.55 4.25
C SER A 30 -11.09 -13.50 3.19
N ILE A 31 -12.36 -13.08 3.07
CA ILE A 31 -12.79 -12.04 2.16
C ILE A 31 -12.13 -10.72 2.56
N THR A 32 -12.25 -10.30 3.82
CA THR A 32 -11.63 -9.05 4.29
C THR A 32 -10.12 -9.03 4.04
N VAL A 33 -9.42 -10.13 4.36
CA VAL A 33 -7.96 -10.23 4.12
C VAL A 33 -7.64 -10.18 2.63
N THR A 34 -8.45 -10.83 1.78
CA THR A 34 -8.22 -10.84 0.33
C THR A 34 -8.42 -9.45 -0.27
N TYR A 35 -9.48 -8.73 0.14
CA TYR A 35 -9.71 -7.37 -0.33
C TYR A 35 -8.64 -6.39 0.15
N MET A 36 -8.18 -6.51 1.39
CA MET A 36 -7.09 -5.68 1.90
C MET A 36 -5.79 -5.92 1.10
N LYS A 37 -5.44 -7.18 0.85
CA LYS A 37 -4.28 -7.53 0.02
C LYS A 37 -4.41 -7.04 -1.41
N ALA A 38 -5.57 -7.22 -2.03
CA ALA A 38 -5.82 -6.76 -3.40
C ALA A 38 -5.76 -5.23 -3.51
N SER A 39 -6.26 -4.52 -2.49
CA SER A 39 -6.16 -3.06 -2.41
C SER A 39 -4.70 -2.60 -2.26
N GLU A 40 -3.96 -3.23 -1.36
CA GLU A 40 -2.54 -2.94 -1.13
C GLU A 40 -1.69 -3.24 -2.37
N GLU A 41 -1.93 -4.38 -3.01
CA GLU A 41 -1.26 -4.80 -4.24
C GLU A 41 -1.59 -3.85 -5.41
N SER A 42 -2.86 -3.48 -5.58
CA SER A 42 -3.26 -2.53 -6.63
C SER A 42 -2.63 -1.14 -6.42
N SER A 43 -2.67 -0.61 -5.18
CA SER A 43 -2.07 0.67 -4.86
C SER A 43 -0.56 0.65 -5.03
N SER A 44 0.13 -0.40 -4.59
CA SER A 44 1.59 -0.53 -4.74
C SER A 44 2.00 -0.68 -6.21
N GLN A 45 1.28 -1.45 -7.01
CA GLN A 45 1.54 -1.58 -8.46
C GLN A 45 1.36 -0.24 -9.19
N LEU A 46 0.32 0.53 -8.86
CA LEU A 46 0.09 1.85 -9.44
C LEU A 46 1.21 2.83 -9.05
N THR A 47 1.57 2.89 -7.77
CA THR A 47 2.69 3.72 -7.29
C THR A 47 3.98 3.35 -8.00
N GLN A 48 4.30 2.05 -8.07
CA GLN A 48 5.52 1.57 -8.73
C GLN A 48 5.53 1.91 -10.24
N SER A 49 4.38 1.86 -10.90
CA SER A 49 4.26 2.27 -12.30
C SER A 49 4.54 3.77 -12.47
N LEU A 50 3.98 4.60 -11.59
CA LEU A 50 4.22 6.05 -11.57
C LEU A 50 5.68 6.40 -11.26
N GLU A 51 6.29 5.71 -10.30
CA GLU A 51 7.71 5.87 -9.98
C GLU A 51 8.60 5.52 -11.18
N ARG A 52 8.31 4.45 -11.91
CA ARG A 52 9.04 4.11 -13.14
C ARG A 52 8.86 5.15 -14.24
N LEU A 53 7.65 5.69 -14.41
CA LEU A 53 7.39 6.75 -15.38
C LEU A 53 8.15 8.03 -15.01
N LEU A 54 8.14 8.41 -13.73
CA LEU A 54 8.91 9.55 -13.21
C LEU A 54 10.41 9.32 -13.38
N GLU A 55 10.90 8.12 -13.10
CA GLU A 55 12.30 7.77 -13.34
C GLU A 55 12.65 7.96 -14.80
N GLN A 56 11.86 7.42 -15.73
CA GLN A 56 12.13 7.55 -17.17
C GLN A 56 12.14 9.00 -17.64
N GLU A 57 11.15 9.78 -17.23
CA GLU A 57 10.99 11.18 -17.65
C GLU A 57 12.00 12.11 -17.00
N TRP A 58 12.35 11.87 -15.73
CA TRP A 58 13.14 12.82 -14.94
C TRP A 58 14.58 12.38 -14.73
N LYS A 59 14.99 11.21 -15.23
CA LYS A 59 16.39 10.78 -15.23
C LYS A 59 17.28 11.84 -15.87
N GLY A 60 18.37 12.16 -15.18
CA GLY A 60 19.32 13.18 -15.63
C GLY A 60 18.89 14.62 -15.36
N LEU A 61 17.74 14.89 -14.74
CA LEU A 61 17.48 16.22 -14.19
C LEU A 61 18.52 16.54 -13.11
N SER A 62 19.01 17.78 -13.07
CA SER A 62 19.86 18.21 -11.96
C SER A 62 19.03 18.39 -10.69
N GLU A 63 19.70 18.31 -9.53
CA GLU A 63 19.08 18.51 -8.23
C GLU A 63 18.23 19.80 -8.17
N VAL A 64 18.78 20.92 -8.66
CA VAL A 64 18.12 22.23 -8.64
C VAL A 64 16.82 22.20 -9.45
N GLN A 65 16.86 21.58 -10.63
CA GLN A 65 15.67 21.48 -11.50
C GLN A 65 14.61 20.56 -10.89
N LEU A 66 15.03 19.47 -10.23
CA LEU A 66 14.13 18.57 -9.52
C LEU A 66 13.42 19.31 -8.39
N VAL A 67 14.17 19.97 -7.50
CA VAL A 67 13.60 20.70 -6.36
C VAL A 67 12.63 21.80 -6.82
N GLU A 68 12.99 22.54 -7.88
CA GLU A 68 12.12 23.57 -8.44
C GLU A 68 10.80 22.97 -8.97
N LYS A 69 10.86 21.85 -9.69
CA LYS A 69 9.66 21.16 -10.17
C LYS A 69 8.79 20.66 -9.02
N LEU A 70 9.39 20.08 -7.98
CA LEU A 70 8.69 19.60 -6.79
C LEU A 70 8.03 20.75 -6.03
N HIS A 71 8.70 21.91 -5.92
CA HIS A 71 8.14 23.08 -5.26
C HIS A 71 6.93 23.63 -6.01
N ARG A 72 7.02 23.75 -7.34
CA ARG A 72 5.87 24.14 -8.19
C ARG A 72 4.72 23.13 -8.10
N ALA A 73 5.03 21.83 -7.95
CA ALA A 73 4.01 20.80 -7.78
C ALA A 73 3.32 20.93 -6.40
N ALA A 74 4.07 21.23 -5.35
CA ALA A 74 3.53 21.49 -4.01
C ALA A 74 2.65 22.75 -3.96
N GLU A 75 3.05 23.83 -4.65
CA GLU A 75 2.29 25.09 -4.71
C GLU A 75 0.98 24.98 -5.49
N ARG A 76 0.91 24.06 -6.47
CA ARG A 76 -0.30 23.83 -7.29
C ARG A 76 -1.32 22.94 -6.60
N ASP A 77 -0.97 22.31 -5.49
CA ASP A 77 -1.86 21.37 -4.81
C ASP A 77 -2.91 22.14 -4.00
N ILE A 78 -4.17 21.99 -4.38
CA ILE A 78 -5.31 22.78 -3.87
C ILE A 78 -5.81 22.23 -2.52
N ASP A 79 -5.41 21.01 -2.14
CA ASP A 79 -5.95 20.30 -0.97
C ASP A 79 -5.37 20.75 0.39
N GLY A 80 -4.49 21.75 0.42
CA GLY A 80 -4.01 22.37 1.67
C GLY A 80 -3.14 21.46 2.55
N ALA A 81 -2.88 20.21 2.13
CA ALA A 81 -1.87 19.37 2.73
C ALA A 81 -0.49 19.97 2.47
N LYS A 82 0.24 20.29 3.54
CA LYS A 82 1.60 20.82 3.43
C LYS A 82 2.53 19.70 2.92
N ARG A 83 2.75 19.66 1.61
CA ARG A 83 3.73 18.75 1.01
C ARG A 83 5.12 19.09 1.53
N THR A 84 5.85 18.08 1.99
CA THR A 84 7.18 18.28 2.58
C THR A 84 8.24 17.74 1.62
N ILE A 85 9.21 18.59 1.30
CA ILE A 85 10.42 18.21 0.57
C ILE A 85 11.51 18.06 1.62
N GLU A 86 11.99 16.84 1.82
CA GLU A 86 13.09 16.52 2.72
C GLU A 86 14.32 16.11 1.90
N LYS A 87 15.51 16.50 2.34
CA LYS A 87 16.77 16.09 1.72
C LYS A 87 17.62 15.37 2.75
N ASP A 88 18.07 14.17 2.41
CA ASP A 88 19.02 13.37 3.16
C ASP A 88 20.16 12.92 2.25
N GLY A 89 21.30 13.62 2.32
CA GLY A 89 22.45 13.36 1.44
C GLY A 89 22.10 13.43 -0.05
N ASP A 90 22.26 12.30 -0.73
CA ASP A 90 21.95 12.11 -2.16
C ASP A 90 20.49 11.68 -2.41
N VAL A 91 19.62 11.73 -1.40
CA VAL A 91 18.20 11.38 -1.53
C VAL A 91 17.33 12.61 -1.27
N ILE A 92 16.39 12.87 -2.18
CA ILE A 92 15.33 13.85 -1.98
C ILE A 92 14.02 13.09 -1.81
N ASN A 93 13.29 13.36 -0.73
CA ASN A 93 11.98 12.78 -0.46
C ASN A 93 10.90 13.84 -0.66
N PHE A 94 9.84 13.48 -1.39
CA PHE A 94 8.65 14.29 -1.60
C PHE A 94 7.41 13.46 -1.27
N ASP A 95 6.81 13.73 -0.11
CA ASP A 95 5.62 13.03 0.40
C ASP A 95 5.69 11.50 0.28
N GLY A 96 6.86 10.92 0.59
CA GLY A 96 7.11 9.47 0.54
C GLY A 96 7.68 8.97 -0.79
N VAL A 97 7.67 9.77 -1.86
CA VAL A 97 8.34 9.44 -3.12
C VAL A 97 9.79 9.88 -3.05
N CYS A 98 10.70 8.93 -3.16
CA CYS A 98 12.13 9.17 -3.02
C CYS A 98 12.81 9.32 -4.38
N PHE A 99 13.74 10.25 -4.48
CA PHE A 99 14.55 10.53 -5.66
C PHE A 99 16.02 10.39 -5.27
N LYS A 100 16.68 9.36 -5.80
CA LYS A 100 18.11 9.15 -5.60
C LYS A 100 18.91 9.89 -6.65
N LEU A 101 19.80 10.76 -6.18
CA LEU A 101 20.75 11.48 -6.98
C LEU A 101 22.01 10.63 -7.21
N VAL A 102 22.51 10.65 -8.44
CA VAL A 102 23.79 10.08 -8.85
C VAL A 102 24.56 11.21 -9.51
N SER A 103 25.68 11.61 -8.89
CA SER A 103 26.48 12.75 -9.35
C SER A 103 25.66 14.04 -9.50
N GLY A 104 24.75 14.32 -8.56
CA GLY A 104 23.90 15.53 -8.55
C GLY A 104 22.74 15.51 -9.54
N HIS A 105 22.47 14.37 -10.19
CA HIS A 105 21.37 14.21 -11.14
C HIS A 105 20.46 13.06 -10.74
N VAL A 106 19.18 13.13 -11.08
CA VAL A 106 18.21 12.05 -10.79
C VAL A 106 18.63 10.76 -11.48
N GLY A 107 18.88 9.72 -10.68
CA GLY A 107 19.27 8.39 -11.14
C GLY A 107 18.14 7.37 -11.01
N ARG A 108 17.48 7.30 -9.84
CA ARG A 108 16.40 6.36 -9.52
C ARG A 108 15.27 7.08 -8.77
N VAL A 109 14.03 6.64 -8.98
CA VAL A 109 12.85 7.12 -8.24
C VAL A 109 12.15 5.93 -7.56
N GLY A 110 11.63 6.13 -6.35
CA GLY A 110 11.06 5.07 -5.49
C GLY A 110 12.07 4.46 -4.52
N ASP A 111 11.82 3.24 -4.03
CA ASP A 111 12.66 2.38 -3.15
C ASP A 111 14.11 2.89 -2.88
N CYS A 112 14.25 3.92 -2.03
CA CYS A 112 15.55 4.52 -1.67
C CYS A 112 16.08 4.02 -0.31
N TYR A 113 15.20 3.44 0.52
CA TYR A 113 15.51 2.99 1.89
C TYR A 113 15.42 1.47 2.06
N SER A 114 15.09 0.75 1.00
CA SER A 114 15.03 -0.70 0.95
C SER A 114 16.47 -1.24 1.01
N SER A 115 16.79 -1.86 2.14
CA SER A 115 18.08 -2.48 2.46
C SER A 115 18.37 -3.69 1.59
#